data_AF-A0A9X3CIV5-F1
#
_entry.id   AF-A0A9X3CIV5-F1
#
_cell.length_a   1.000
_cell.length_b   1.000
_cell.length_c   1.000
_cell.angle_alpha   90.00
_cell.angle_beta   90.00
_cell.angle_gamma   90.00
#
_symmetry.space_group_name_H-M   'P 1'
#
loop_
_entity.id
_entity.type
_entity.pdbx_description
1 polymer ?
#
loop_
_entity_poly.entity_id
_entity_poly.type
_entity_poly.pdbx_seq_one_letter_code
_entity_poly.pdbx_strand_id
1 'polypeptide(L)'
;MELIVGYRVVRLTDLMTYEFGQVEGDIERLTEKALGSALPRGVNFASFMNKLKSGELALLTDTPAKPVLLRDGMSKSWSLSAEGQEALSPEAKNAFL
;
A
#
# COMPACT_ATOMS: atom_id res chain seq x y z
N MET A 1 -17.71 11.00 -12.97
CA MET A 1 -16.46 11.70 -12.59
C MET A 1 -15.45 10.63 -12.27
N GLU A 2 -14.37 10.53 -13.05
CA GLU A 2 -13.25 9.64 -12.74
C GLU A 2 -12.52 10.28 -11.56
N LEU A 3 -12.64 9.69 -10.36
CA LEU A 3 -11.87 10.15 -9.21
C LEU A 3 -10.40 9.94 -9.58
N ILE A 4 -9.64 11.02 -9.71
CA ILE A 4 -8.18 10.92 -9.79
C ILE A 4 -7.75 10.36 -8.44
N VAL A 5 -7.35 9.09 -8.41
CA VAL A 5 -6.85 8.44 -7.22
C VAL A 5 -5.55 9.14 -6.83
N GLY A 6 -5.60 9.90 -5.73
CA GLY A 6 -4.44 10.60 -5.20
C GLY A 6 -3.61 9.64 -4.35
N TYR A 7 -2.43 9.29 -4.84
CA TYR A 7 -1.50 8.45 -4.07
C TYR A 7 -0.56 9.30 -3.21
N ARG A 8 -0.30 8.82 -1.99
CA ARG A 8 0.75 9.32 -1.10
C ARG A 8 1.67 8.17 -0.71
N VAL A 9 2.98 8.41 -0.73
CA VAL A 9 3.99 7.43 -0.31
C VAL A 9 4.44 7.74 1.10
N VAL A 10 4.49 6.72 1.95
CA VAL A 10 5.05 6.80 3.31
C VAL A 10 6.02 5.65 3.54
N ARG A 11 6.95 5.80 4.49
CA ARG A 11 7.71 4.64 4.99
C ARG A 11 6.77 3.77 5.79
N LEU A 12 6.89 2.45 5.67
CA LEU A 12 6.03 1.55 6.43
C LEU A 12 6.17 1.76 7.95
N THR A 13 7.38 2.11 8.41
CA THR A 13 7.67 2.43 9.82
C THR A 13 6.93 3.66 10.35
N ASP A 14 6.48 4.54 9.45
CA ASP A 14 5.78 5.78 9.81
C ASP A 14 4.25 5.61 9.68
N LEU A 15 3.77 4.43 9.28
CA LEU A 15 2.36 4.16 9.03
C LEU A 15 1.57 4.13 10.35
N MET A 16 0.55 4.97 10.44
CA MET A 16 -0.31 5.02 11.64
C MET A 16 -1.51 4.09 11.50
N THR A 17 -2.03 3.56 12.61
CA THR A 17 -3.16 2.59 12.59
C THR A 17 -4.42 3.11 11.88
N TYR A 18 -4.67 4.42 11.90
CA TYR A 18 -5.82 5.00 11.21
C TYR A 18 -5.65 5.03 9.66
N GLU A 19 -4.43 4.84 9.16
CA GLU A 19 -4.10 4.78 7.72
C GLU A 19 -4.09 3.35 7.18
N PHE A 20 -4.21 2.33 8.04
CA PHE A 20 -4.13 0.92 7.62
C PHE A 20 -5.14 0.57 6.53
N GLY A 21 -6.36 1.11 6.63
CA GLY A 21 -7.41 0.91 5.62
C GLY A 21 -7.23 1.71 4.33
N GLN A 22 -6.20 2.56 4.24
CA GLN A 22 -5.88 3.38 3.08
C GLN A 22 -4.72 2.80 2.26
N VAL A 23 -4.07 1.74 2.73
CA VAL A 23 -2.92 1.14 2.04
C VAL A 23 -3.41 0.36 0.82
N GLU A 24 -2.97 0.75 -0.37
CA GLU A 24 -3.25 0.06 -1.63
C GLU A 24 -2.48 -1.26 -1.70
N GLY A 25 -3.21 -2.33 -1.99
CA GLY A 25 -2.72 -3.69 -2.14
C GLY A 25 -2.75 -4.22 -3.57
N ASP A 26 -3.48 -3.57 -4.50
CA ASP A 26 -3.46 -3.91 -5.93
C ASP A 26 -2.21 -3.34 -6.64
N ILE A 27 -1.05 -3.44 -5.98
CA ILE A 27 0.18 -2.78 -6.40
C ILE A 27 0.71 -3.32 -7.73
N GLU A 28 0.44 -4.59 -8.07
CA GLU A 28 0.86 -5.20 -9.35
C GLU A 28 0.20 -4.54 -10.57
N ARG A 29 -0.93 -3.83 -10.38
CA ARG A 29 -1.64 -3.12 -11.45
C ARG A 29 -1.27 -1.64 -11.55
N LEU A 30 -0.37 -1.17 -10.68
CA LEU A 30 0.13 0.21 -10.74
C LEU A 30 0.91 0.44 -12.03
N THR A 31 0.78 1.66 -12.52
CA THR A 31 1.58 2.16 -13.65
C THR A 31 2.26 3.45 -13.23
N GLU A 32 3.40 3.77 -13.85
CA GLU A 32 4.11 5.03 -13.59
C GLU A 32 3.21 6.26 -13.80
N LYS A 33 2.34 6.21 -14.81
CA LYS A 33 1.34 7.26 -15.07
C LYS A 33 0.33 7.41 -13.92
N ALA A 34 -0.12 6.30 -13.33
CA ALA A 34 -1.09 6.32 -12.22
C ALA A 34 -0.46 6.89 -10.93
N LEU A 35 0.82 6.62 -10.70
CA LEU A 35 1.54 7.18 -9.56
C LEU A 35 1.79 8.69 -9.71
N GLY A 36 2.08 9.15 -10.92
CA GLY A 36 2.28 10.58 -11.21
C GLY A 36 3.29 11.21 -10.25
N SER A 37 2.87 12.24 -9.50
CA SER A 37 3.72 12.93 -8.53
C SER A 37 4.01 12.14 -7.24
N ALA A 38 3.33 11.01 -7.01
CA ALA A 38 3.58 10.16 -5.86
C ALA A 38 4.89 9.36 -5.99
N LEU A 39 5.38 9.15 -7.22
CA LEU A 39 6.67 8.50 -7.44
C LEU A 39 7.80 9.41 -6.92
N PRO A 40 8.60 8.98 -5.93
CA PRO A 40 9.65 9.81 -5.37
C PRO A 40 10.69 10.21 -6.42
N ARG A 41 11.12 11.49 -6.40
CA ARG A 41 12.14 11.99 -7.33
C ARG A 41 13.44 11.18 -7.21
N GLY A 42 14.00 10.80 -8.36
CA GLY A 42 15.25 10.02 -8.41
C GLY A 42 15.08 8.52 -8.17
N VAL A 43 13.87 8.03 -7.93
CA VAL A 43 13.56 6.60 -7.84
C VAL A 43 12.86 6.17 -9.12
N ASN A 44 13.39 5.17 -9.82
CA ASN A 44 12.72 4.61 -10.98
C ASN A 44 11.54 3.72 -10.54
N PHE A 45 10.57 3.52 -11.43
CA PHE A 45 9.36 2.76 -11.15
C PHE A 45 9.64 1.33 -10.64
N ALA A 46 10.58 0.59 -11.25
CA ALA A 46 10.88 -0.78 -10.83
C ALA A 46 11.45 -0.85 -9.39
N SER A 47 12.38 0.04 -9.06
CA SER A 47 12.93 0.15 -7.71
C SER A 47 11.85 0.56 -6.70
N PHE A 48 10.94 1.45 -7.08
CA PHE A 48 9.81 1.84 -6.25
C PHE A 48 8.87 0.65 -5.97
N MET A 49 8.52 -0.12 -7.00
CA MET A 49 7.72 -1.34 -6.85
C MET A 49 8.38 -2.36 -5.92
N ASN A 50 9.70 -2.55 -6.03
CA ASN A 50 10.43 -3.43 -5.12
C ASN A 50 10.33 -2.96 -3.66
N LYS A 51 10.42 -1.65 -3.42
CA LYS A 51 10.26 -1.07 -2.08
C LYS A 51 8.86 -1.32 -1.49
N LEU A 52 7.81 -1.21 -2.31
CA LEU A 52 6.44 -1.57 -1.89
C LEU A 52 6.34 -3.06 -1.53
N LYS A 53 6.82 -3.97 -2.40
CA LYS A 53 6.75 -5.42 -2.18
C LYS A 53 7.55 -5.86 -0.94
N SER A 54 8.70 -5.23 -0.70
CA SER A 54 9.53 -5.50 0.49
C SER A 54 8.97 -4.92 1.80
N GLY A 55 7.91 -4.13 1.73
CA GLY A 55 7.37 -3.43 2.91
C GLY A 55 8.24 -2.28 3.40
N GLU A 56 9.17 -1.76 2.60
CA GLU A 56 9.92 -0.54 2.97
C GLU A 56 9.02 0.70 2.87
N LEU A 57 8.18 0.73 1.84
CA LEU A 57 7.23 1.80 1.56
C LEU A 57 5.80 1.27 1.57
N ALA A 58 4.85 2.14 1.93
CA ALA A 58 3.43 1.90 1.75
C ALA A 58 2.84 2.99 0.82
N LEU A 59 1.88 2.58 0.00
CA LEU A 59 1.15 3.46 -0.90
C LEU A 59 -0.24 3.73 -0.32
N LEU A 60 -0.52 4.97 0.04
CA LEU A 60 -1.80 5.39 0.63
C LEU A 60 -2.70 6.04 -0.42
N THR A 61 -3.99 5.79 -0.30
CA THR A 61 -5.06 6.46 -1.03
C THR A 61 -6.34 6.42 -0.20
N ASP A 62 -7.17 7.45 -0.32
CA ASP A 62 -8.47 7.49 0.38
C ASP A 62 -9.46 6.44 -0.15
N THR A 63 -9.22 5.93 -1.36
CA THR A 63 -10.06 4.92 -2.03
C THR A 63 -9.18 3.82 -2.62
N PRO A 64 -8.61 2.92 -1.79
CA PRO A 64 -7.81 1.81 -2.31
C PRO A 64 -8.69 0.89 -3.14
N ALA A 65 -8.19 0.48 -4.30
CA ALA A 65 -8.89 -0.48 -5.15
C ALA A 65 -9.00 -1.83 -4.46
N LYS A 66 -7.90 -2.26 -3.82
CA LYS A 66 -7.87 -3.45 -2.96
C LYS A 66 -6.98 -3.18 -1.75
N PRO A 67 -7.53 -2.92 -0.55
CA PRO A 67 -6.71 -2.55 0.60
C PRO A 67 -5.80 -3.70 1.06
N VAL A 68 -4.59 -3.38 1.54
CA VAL A 68 -3.66 -4.38 2.14
C VAL A 68 -4.18 -4.94 3.46
N LEU A 69 -4.85 -4.09 4.25
CA LEU A 69 -5.39 -4.45 5.56
C LEU A 69 -6.90 -4.27 5.59
N LEU A 70 -7.58 -5.27 6.14
CA LEU A 70 -9.01 -5.24 6.40
C LEU A 70 -9.24 -5.11 7.89
N ARG A 71 -10.21 -4.26 8.26
CA ARG A 71 -10.65 -4.12 9.65
C ARG A 71 -11.85 -5.03 9.88
N ASP A 72 -11.73 -5.92 10.85
CA ASP A 72 -12.87 -6.66 11.36
C ASP A 72 -13.75 -5.69 12.18
N GLY A 73 -15.01 -5.54 11.78
CA GLY A 73 -15.95 -4.61 12.40
C GLY A 73 -16.37 -5.01 13.82
N MET A 74 -16.33 -6.31 14.16
CA MET A 74 -16.73 -6.85 15.46
C MET A 74 -15.56 -6.81 16.46
N SER A 75 -14.40 -7.33 16.06
CA SER A 75 -13.22 -7.38 16.95
C SER A 75 -12.42 -6.08 16.96
N LYS A 76 -12.65 -5.19 15.98
CA LYS A 76 -11.85 -3.99 15.70
C LYS A 76 -10.38 -4.30 15.41
N SER A 77 -10.03 -5.55 15.13
CA SER A 77 -8.67 -5.96 14.76
C SER A 77 -8.41 -5.73 13.27
N TRP A 78 -7.14 -5.63 12.92
CA TRP A 78 -6.68 -5.59 11.53
C TRP A 78 -6.10 -6.94 11.13
N SER A 79 -6.30 -7.32 9.87
CA SER A 79 -5.69 -8.50 9.27
C SER A 79 -5.30 -8.22 7.82
N LEU A 80 -4.30 -8.95 7.32
CA LEU A 80 -3.93 -8.90 5.92
C LEU A 80 -5.06 -9.40 5.03
N SER A 81 -5.38 -8.62 3.98
CA SER A 81 -6.24 -9.06 2.88
C SER A 81 -5.55 -10.15 2.05
N ALA A 82 -6.32 -10.81 1.18
CA ALA A 82 -5.74 -11.75 0.22
C ALA A 82 -4.68 -11.07 -0.66
N GLU A 83 -4.94 -9.84 -1.07
CA GLU A 83 -4.02 -9.03 -1.85
C GLU A 83 -2.76 -8.66 -1.09
N GLY A 84 -2.88 -8.27 0.18
CA GLY A 84 -1.72 -8.04 1.03
C GLY A 84 -0.87 -9.30 1.20
N GLN A 85 -1.51 -10.47 1.28
CA GLN A 85 -0.81 -11.76 1.35
C GLN A 85 -0.12 -12.13 0.02
N GLU A 86 -0.64 -11.73 -1.13
CA GLU A 86 -0.03 -12.04 -2.43
C GLU A 86 1.06 -11.03 -2.82
N ALA A 87 0.81 -9.74 -2.57
CA ALA A 87 1.65 -8.65 -3.03
C ALA A 87 2.94 -8.45 -2.21
N LEU A 88 2.90 -8.78 -0.92
CA LEU A 88 4.01 -8.51 0.00
C LEU A 88 4.97 -9.69 0.10
N SER A 89 6.24 -9.40 0.40
CA SER A 89 7.22 -10.42 0.75
C SER A 89 6.88 -11.08 2.10
N PRO A 90 7.36 -12.30 2.39
CA PRO A 90 7.17 -12.93 3.69
C PRO A 90 7.66 -12.07 4.87
N GLU A 91 8.78 -11.37 4.70
CA GLU A 91 9.35 -10.47 5.71
C GLU A 91 8.43 -9.28 5.97
N ALA A 92 7.89 -8.68 4.92
CA ALA A 92 6.93 -7.59 5.03
C ALA A 92 5.66 -8.02 5.77
N LYS A 93 5.13 -9.22 5.48
CA LYS A 93 3.94 -9.76 6.18
C LYS A 93 4.17 -9.88 7.69
N ASN A 94 5.36 -10.30 8.11
CA ASN A 94 5.71 -10.40 9.52
C ASN A 94 5.79 -9.04 10.22
N ALA A 95 6.08 -7.96 9.49
CA ALA A 95 6.12 -6.61 10.06
C ALA A 95 4.72 -6.04 10.40
N PHE A 96 3.66 -6.64 9.85
CA PHE A 96 2.27 -6.26 10.12
C PHE A 96 1.60 -7.08 11.25
N LEU A 97 2.29 -8.08 11.81
CA LEU A 97 1.78 -9.00 12.83
C LEU A 97 2.27 -8.66 14.24
#